data_AF-A0A7S3ZCM0-F1
#
_entry.id   AF-A0A7S3ZCM0-F1
#
_cell.length_a   1.000
_cell.length_b   1.000
_cell.length_c   1.000
_cell.angle_alpha   90.00
_cell.angle_beta   90.00
_cell.angle_gamma   90.00
#
_symmetry.space_group_name_H-M   'P 1'
#
loop_
_entity.id
_entity.type
_entity.pdbx_description
1 polymer ?
#
loop_
_entity_poly.entity_id
_entity_poly.type
_entity_poly.pdbx_seq_one_letter_code
_entity_poly.pdbx_strand_id
1 'polypeptide(L)'
;VGSMSQVPPPFADLVRAFQSKHKAGRLTVGAKGWTKHAHRDSNKFWGDVNGNDPTKNAKAFAALRKVLSDAVWFNMHQIVGKEGILEIRCSKGYGVRWTADGRFRGFLEPHREDGHEKKWRH
;
A
#
# COMPACT_ATOMS: atom_id res chain seq x y z
N VAL A 1 -2.03 15.98 -15.14
CA VAL A 1 -2.28 15.16 -13.93
C VAL A 1 -3.54 14.39 -14.20
N GLY A 2 -3.60 13.08 -13.96
CA GLY A 2 -4.84 12.35 -14.12
C GLY A 2 -4.64 10.87 -14.36
N SER A 3 -5.75 10.20 -14.67
CA SER A 3 -5.76 8.80 -15.05
C SER A 3 -4.98 8.57 -16.35
N MET A 4 -4.32 7.43 -16.44
CA MET A 4 -3.53 6.99 -17.58
C MET A 4 -4.20 5.77 -18.21
N SER A 5 -4.20 5.70 -19.53
CA SER A 5 -4.60 4.50 -20.29
C SER A 5 -3.44 3.51 -20.39
N GLN A 6 -2.99 2.97 -19.25
CA GLN A 6 -1.92 1.99 -19.17
C GLN A 6 -2.44 0.69 -18.53
N VAL A 7 -2.00 -0.46 -19.08
CA VAL A 7 -2.26 -1.76 -18.46
C VAL A 7 -1.41 -1.89 -17.18
N PRO A 8 -2.00 -2.23 -16.03
CA PRO A 8 -1.23 -2.40 -14.80
C PRO A 8 -0.27 -3.60 -14.89
N PRO A 9 0.83 -3.60 -14.10
CA PRO A 9 1.71 -4.76 -14.02
C PRO A 9 0.95 -6.03 -13.60
N PRO A 10 1.41 -7.22 -14.01
CA PRO A 10 0.82 -8.47 -13.58
C PRO A 10 0.73 -8.56 -12.06
N PHE A 11 -0.41 -9.06 -11.57
CA PHE A 11 -0.67 -9.15 -10.13
C PHE A 11 0.43 -9.93 -9.37
N ALA A 12 0.95 -10.99 -9.99
CA ALA A 12 2.05 -11.77 -9.43
C ALA A 12 3.31 -10.92 -9.18
N ASP A 13 3.60 -9.96 -10.06
CA ASP A 13 4.75 -9.07 -9.91
C ASP A 13 4.53 -8.06 -8.78
N LEU A 14 3.30 -7.55 -8.64
CA LEU A 14 2.94 -6.66 -7.52
C LEU A 14 3.13 -7.35 -6.17
N VAL A 15 2.69 -8.62 -6.06
CA VAL A 15 2.86 -9.45 -4.87
C VAL A 15 4.34 -9.75 -4.62
N ARG A 16 5.10 -10.11 -5.66
CA ARG A 16 6.54 -10.37 -5.59
C ARG A 16 7.30 -9.14 -5.10
N ALA A 17 6.98 -7.96 -5.64
CA ALA A 17 7.56 -6.70 -5.20
C ALA A 17 7.24 -6.38 -3.74
N PHE A 18 6.00 -6.63 -3.30
CA PHE A 18 5.60 -6.47 -1.91
C PHE A 18 6.39 -7.40 -0.96
N GLN A 19 6.61 -8.65 -1.36
CA GLN A 19 7.31 -9.67 -0.58
C GLN A 19 8.84 -9.62 -0.71
N SER A 20 9.38 -8.76 -1.58
CA SER A 20 10.83 -8.59 -1.72
C SER A 20 11.48 -8.13 -0.40
N LYS A 21 12.73 -8.55 -0.16
CA LYS A 21 13.46 -8.18 1.06
C LYS A 21 13.78 -6.68 1.09
N HIS A 22 13.59 -6.06 2.26
CA HIS A 22 14.00 -4.69 2.50
C HIS A 22 15.44 -4.66 3.03
N LYS A 23 16.38 -4.22 2.20
CA LYS A 23 17.82 -4.20 2.51
C LYS A 23 18.34 -5.60 2.87
N ALA A 24 19.44 -5.68 3.63
CA ALA A 24 20.06 -6.94 4.07
C ALA A 24 19.29 -7.69 5.18
N GLY A 25 18.13 -7.20 5.63
CA GLY A 25 17.35 -7.78 6.72
C GLY A 25 16.38 -8.90 6.28
N ARG A 26 15.60 -9.41 7.25
CA ARG A 26 14.54 -10.42 7.01
C ARG A 26 13.17 -9.81 6.72
N LEU A 27 12.99 -8.52 7.03
CA LEU A 27 11.76 -7.78 6.79
C LEU A 27 11.54 -7.54 5.29
N THR A 28 10.31 -7.67 4.81
CA THR A 28 9.95 -7.33 3.41
C THR A 28 9.69 -5.84 3.23
N VAL A 29 9.74 -5.37 1.98
CA VAL A 29 9.39 -3.99 1.61
C VAL A 29 7.95 -3.68 2.03
N GLY A 30 7.04 -4.62 1.79
CA GLY A 30 5.64 -4.55 2.25
C GLY A 30 5.52 -4.45 3.76
N ALA A 31 6.24 -5.27 4.52
CA ALA A 31 6.17 -5.26 6.00
C ALA A 31 6.74 -3.99 6.62
N LYS A 32 7.78 -3.41 6.02
CA LYS A 32 8.30 -2.10 6.39
C LYS A 32 7.29 -0.99 6.10
N GLY A 33 6.55 -1.07 4.99
CA GLY A 33 5.45 -0.15 4.70
C GLY A 33 4.31 -0.29 5.72
N TRP A 34 3.87 -1.52 5.95
CA TRP A 34 2.78 -1.86 6.86
C TRP A 34 3.05 -1.38 8.29
N THR A 35 4.25 -1.63 8.81
CA THR A 35 4.64 -1.21 10.17
C THR A 35 4.46 0.30 10.40
N LYS A 36 4.72 1.13 9.38
CA LYS A 36 4.53 2.59 9.48
C LYS A 36 3.06 3.00 9.59
N HIS A 37 2.18 2.31 8.86
CA HIS A 37 0.75 2.61 8.84
C HIS A 37 0.04 2.03 10.05
N ALA A 38 0.33 0.77 10.39
CA ALA A 38 -0.22 0.10 11.56
C ALA A 38 0.07 0.83 12.88
N HIS A 39 1.22 1.49 13.01
CA HIS A 39 1.52 2.30 14.20
C HIS A 39 0.71 3.61 14.28
N ARG A 40 0.22 4.13 13.15
CA ARG A 40 -0.47 5.44 13.07
C ARG A 40 -1.99 5.30 12.99
N ASP A 41 -2.46 4.10 12.73
CA ASP A 41 -3.87 3.84 12.54
C ASP A 41 -4.60 3.67 13.88
N SER A 42 -5.32 4.72 14.27
CA SER A 42 -6.18 4.74 15.46
C SER A 42 -7.32 3.73 15.39
N ASN A 43 -7.74 3.34 14.18
CA ASN A 43 -8.86 2.43 13.97
C ASN A 43 -8.43 0.96 13.94
N LYS A 44 -7.11 0.69 14.05
CA LYS A 44 -6.54 -0.66 14.05
C LYS A 44 -6.93 -1.51 12.83
N PHE A 45 -7.30 -0.87 11.72
CA PHE A 45 -7.61 -1.54 10.46
C PHE A 45 -6.42 -2.38 9.97
N TRP A 46 -5.21 -1.85 10.09
CA TRP A 46 -3.97 -2.54 9.71
C TRP A 46 -3.49 -3.58 10.75
N GLY A 47 -4.02 -3.53 11.97
CA GLY A 47 -3.62 -4.39 13.09
C GLY A 47 -2.40 -3.88 13.87
N ASP A 48 -1.90 -4.71 14.80
CA ASP A 48 -0.83 -4.33 15.71
C ASP A 48 0.56 -4.81 15.29
N VAL A 49 1.53 -3.87 15.37
CA VAL A 49 2.94 -4.12 15.12
C VAL A 49 3.58 -4.80 16.33
N ASN A 50 3.61 -6.13 16.30
CA ASN A 50 4.33 -6.94 17.29
C ASN A 50 4.87 -8.23 16.65
N GLY A 51 5.76 -8.92 17.37
CA GLY A 51 6.46 -10.11 16.91
C GLY A 51 7.76 -9.83 16.15
N ASN A 52 8.43 -10.89 15.72
CA ASN A 52 9.68 -10.83 14.96
C ASN A 52 9.45 -10.53 13.47
N ASP A 53 10.52 -10.37 12.69
CA ASP A 53 10.43 -10.04 11.26
C ASP A 53 9.57 -11.02 10.44
N PRO A 54 9.72 -12.35 10.56
CA PRO A 54 8.79 -13.30 9.93
C PRO A 54 7.32 -13.07 10.29
N THR A 55 7.01 -12.83 11.57
CA THR A 55 5.64 -12.53 12.02
C THR A 55 5.12 -11.24 11.38
N LYS A 56 5.93 -10.17 11.35
CA LYS A 56 5.58 -8.90 10.72
C LYS A 56 5.34 -9.06 9.22
N ASN A 57 6.16 -9.88 8.54
CA ASN A 57 5.97 -10.20 7.13
C ASN A 57 4.63 -10.89 6.86
N ALA A 58 4.29 -11.89 7.67
CA ALA A 58 3.01 -12.60 7.55
C ALA A 58 1.82 -11.66 7.79
N LYS A 59 1.87 -10.83 8.83
CA LYS A 59 0.83 -9.85 9.15
C LYS A 59 0.66 -8.82 8.04
N ALA A 60 1.74 -8.28 7.51
CA ALA A 60 1.70 -7.34 6.40
C ALA A 60 1.09 -7.96 5.14
N PHE A 61 1.41 -9.23 4.85
CA PHE A 61 0.82 -9.94 3.74
C PHE A 61 -0.68 -10.23 3.95
N ALA A 62 -1.10 -10.55 5.18
CA ALA A 62 -2.51 -10.66 5.52
C ALA A 62 -3.26 -9.33 5.33
N ALA A 63 -2.65 -8.20 5.71
CA ALA A 63 -3.20 -6.87 5.48
C ALA A 63 -3.34 -6.55 3.98
N LEU A 64 -2.32 -6.89 3.17
CA LEU A 64 -2.40 -6.79 1.71
C LEU A 64 -3.59 -7.61 1.17
N ARG A 65 -3.69 -8.89 1.55
CA ARG A 65 -4.79 -9.77 1.12
C ARG A 65 -6.16 -9.20 1.49
N LYS A 66 -6.30 -8.64 2.70
CA LYS A 66 -7.53 -8.02 3.18
C LYS A 66 -7.97 -6.85 2.29
N VAL A 67 -7.03 -5.99 1.86
CA VAL A 67 -7.33 -4.89 0.93
C VAL A 67 -7.74 -5.43 -0.44
N LEU A 68 -6.99 -6.41 -0.96
CA LEU A 68 -7.20 -6.94 -2.31
C LEU A 68 -8.47 -7.79 -2.43
N SER A 69 -8.88 -8.51 -1.37
CA SER A 69 -10.11 -9.31 -1.36
C SER A 69 -11.38 -8.47 -1.32
N ASP A 70 -11.27 -7.23 -0.86
CA ASP A 70 -12.38 -6.26 -0.75
C ASP A 70 -12.13 -5.07 -1.70
N ALA A 71 -11.32 -5.25 -2.75
CA ALA A 71 -10.99 -4.19 -3.69
C ALA A 71 -12.21 -3.82 -4.51
N VAL A 72 -12.61 -2.54 -4.43
CA VAL A 72 -13.76 -2.00 -5.16
C VAL A 72 -13.34 -1.04 -6.27
N TRP A 73 -12.10 -0.56 -6.21
CA TRP A 73 -11.59 0.45 -7.12
C TRP A 73 -10.08 0.31 -7.31
N PHE A 74 -9.64 0.51 -8.54
CA PHE A 74 -8.24 0.75 -8.86
C PHE A 74 -8.09 1.78 -9.96
N ASN A 75 -6.93 2.45 -10.01
CA ASN A 75 -6.62 3.39 -11.07
C ASN A 75 -5.10 3.45 -11.33
N MET A 76 -4.76 3.66 -12.60
CA MET A 76 -3.43 4.07 -13.02
C MET A 76 -3.45 5.59 -13.19
N HIS A 77 -2.67 6.33 -12.42
CA HIS A 77 -2.65 7.80 -12.50
C HIS A 77 -1.24 8.38 -12.42
N GLN A 78 -1.07 9.63 -12.86
CA GLN A 78 0.20 10.32 -12.79
C GLN A 78 0.02 11.80 -12.43
N ILE A 79 0.89 12.27 -11.54
CA ILE A 79 1.07 13.69 -11.26
C ILE A 79 2.16 14.23 -12.20
N VAL A 80 2.00 15.45 -12.71
CA VAL A 80 2.94 16.06 -13.66
C VAL A 80 4.36 16.05 -13.08
N GLY A 81 5.31 15.55 -13.85
CA GLY A 81 6.71 15.41 -13.44
C GLY A 81 6.97 14.33 -12.38
N LYS A 82 5.99 13.47 -12.07
CA LYS A 82 6.14 12.30 -11.18
C LYS A 82 5.96 11.01 -11.95
N GLU A 83 6.45 9.91 -11.38
CA GLU A 83 6.20 8.57 -11.91
C GLU A 83 4.71 8.21 -11.85
N GLY A 84 4.26 7.37 -12.78
CA GLY A 84 2.92 6.80 -12.74
C GLY A 84 2.74 5.86 -11.55
N ILE A 85 1.53 5.84 -10.98
CA ILE A 85 1.17 5.06 -9.81
C ILE A 85 -0.05 4.19 -10.14
N LEU A 86 0.04 2.91 -9.80
CA LEU A 86 -1.11 2.03 -9.63
C LEU A 86 -1.61 2.19 -8.19
N GLU A 87 -2.87 2.55 -8.04
CA GLU A 87 -3.56 2.63 -6.76
C GLU A 87 -4.72 1.64 -6.72
N ILE A 88 -4.84 0.87 -5.64
CA ILE A 88 -5.95 -0.07 -5.40
C ILE A 88 -6.54 0.24 -4.03
N ARG A 89 -7.87 0.36 -3.94
CA ARG A 89 -8.60 0.66 -2.71
C ARG A 89 -9.72 -0.34 -2.43
N CYS A 90 -9.90 -0.64 -1.15
CA CYS A 90 -11.03 -1.43 -0.67
C CYS A 90 -12.26 -0.58 -0.38
N SER A 91 -13.39 -1.22 -0.06
CA SER A 91 -14.67 -0.57 0.22
C SER A 91 -14.61 0.49 1.32
N LYS A 92 -13.70 0.31 2.30
CA LYS A 92 -13.47 1.24 3.41
C LYS A 92 -12.52 2.40 3.06
N GLY A 93 -12.07 2.50 1.81
CA GLY A 93 -11.17 3.53 1.33
C GLY A 93 -9.69 3.31 1.65
N TYR A 94 -9.33 2.33 2.48
CA TYR A 94 -7.93 1.93 2.66
C TYR A 94 -7.37 1.33 1.37
N GLY A 95 -6.06 1.43 1.16
CA GLY A 95 -5.48 1.01 -0.10
C GLY A 95 -4.01 0.69 -0.05
N VAL A 96 -3.50 0.31 -1.22
CA VAL A 96 -2.11 0.02 -1.50
C VAL A 96 -1.75 0.59 -2.86
N ARG A 97 -0.48 0.95 -3.03
CA ARG A 97 0.00 1.52 -4.29
C ARG A 97 1.37 1.02 -4.70
N TRP A 98 1.53 0.89 -6.01
CA TRP A 98 2.78 0.60 -6.69
C TRP A 98 3.07 1.68 -7.71
N THR A 99 4.31 1.77 -8.15
CA THR A 99 4.65 2.50 -9.37
C THR A 99 4.15 1.74 -10.59
N ALA A 100 4.06 2.44 -11.72
CA ALA A 100 3.63 1.86 -12.98
C ALA A 100 4.54 0.72 -13.48
N ASP A 101 5.78 0.65 -12.99
CA ASP A 101 6.73 -0.46 -13.22
C ASP A 101 6.59 -1.61 -12.19
N GLY A 102 5.65 -1.52 -11.25
CA GLY A 102 5.35 -2.59 -10.28
C GLY A 102 6.16 -2.56 -8.97
N ARG A 103 6.89 -1.49 -8.64
CA ARG A 103 7.54 -1.38 -7.31
C ARG A 103 6.56 -0.92 -6.23
N PHE A 104 6.55 -1.61 -5.09
CA PHE A 104 5.67 -1.24 -3.97
C PHE A 104 6.03 0.14 -3.40
N ARG A 105 5.04 1.02 -3.25
CA ARG A 105 5.24 2.38 -2.72
C ARG A 105 4.66 2.58 -1.32
N GLY A 106 3.58 1.90 -0.98
CA GLY A 106 3.05 1.97 0.38
C GLY A 106 1.56 1.68 0.48
N PHE A 107 1.06 1.84 1.70
CA PHE A 107 -0.34 1.76 2.04
C PHE A 107 -0.97 3.16 1.97
N LEU A 108 -2.29 3.20 1.99
CA LEU A 108 -3.11 4.40 1.89
C LEU A 108 -4.23 4.34 2.92
N GLU A 109 -4.41 5.43 3.64
CA GLU A 109 -5.58 5.61 4.50
C GLU A 109 -6.80 6.04 3.66
N PRO A 110 -8.02 5.95 4.23
CA PRO A 110 -9.21 6.49 3.61
C PRO A 110 -9.06 7.98 3.33
N HIS A 111 -9.68 8.44 2.25
CA HIS A 111 -9.79 9.87 2.00
C HIS A 111 -10.51 10.53 3.17
N ARG A 112 -9.99 11.68 3.62
CA ARG A 112 -10.67 12.56 4.57
C ARG A 112 -10.95 13.89 3.87
N GLU A 113 -12.13 14.46 4.09
CA GLU A 113 -12.52 15.75 3.50
C GLU A 113 -11.51 16.86 3.87
N ASP A 114 -10.98 16.84 5.08
CA ASP A 114 -9.97 17.77 5.62
C ASP A 114 -8.51 17.32 5.41
N GLY A 115 -8.28 16.25 4.64
CA GLY A 115 -6.96 15.65 4.50
C GLY A 115 -5.92 16.61 3.90
N HIS A 116 -6.35 17.50 3.02
CA HIS A 116 -5.50 18.51 2.39
C HIS A 116 -4.98 19.55 3.41
N GLU A 117 -5.83 20.00 4.33
CA GLU A 117 -5.48 20.95 5.41
C GLU A 117 -4.49 20.33 6.39
N LYS A 118 -4.67 19.04 6.68
CA LYS A 118 -3.78 18.27 7.58
C LYS A 118 -2.55 17.69 6.91
N LYS A 119 -2.27 18.05 5.64
CA LYS A 119 -1.17 17.51 4.83
C LYS A 119 -1.14 15.97 4.80
N TRP A 120 -2.30 15.34 4.86
CA TRP A 120 -2.47 13.88 4.88
C TRP A 120 -1.66 13.21 6.00
N ARG A 121 -1.47 13.93 7.11
CA ARG A 121 -0.91 13.39 8.35
C ARG A 121 -2.04 12.70 9.12
N HIS A 122 -1.86 11.41 9.33
CA HIS A 122 -2.74 10.57 10.13
C HIS A 122 -2.20 10.44 11.55
#